data_AF-A0AAU7UR28-F1
#
_entry.id   AF-A0AAU7UR28-F1
#
_cell.length_a   1.000
_cell.length_b   1.000
_cell.length_c   1.000
_cell.angle_alpha   90.00
_cell.angle_beta   90.00
_cell.angle_gamma   90.00
#
_symmetry.space_group_name_H-M   'P 1'
#
loop_
_entity.id
_entity.type
_entity.pdbx_description
1 polymer ?
#
loop_
_entity_poly.entity_id
_entity_poly.type
_entity_poly.pdbx_seq_one_letter_code
_entity_poly.pdbx_strand_id
1 'polypeptide(L)' 'MLYLLALIGAVTLAVLLWKAYGPTSRPPSRVMGPDDDPDFLWKVDREVHRRRSGDGTGESDQERGD' A
#
# COMPACT_ATOMS: atom_id res chain seq x y z
N MET A 1 -38.48 -23.92 25.40
CA MET A 1 -37.02 -24.10 25.28
C MET A 1 -36.58 -24.40 23.85
N LEU A 2 -37.14 -25.40 23.17
CA LEU A 2 -36.83 -25.68 21.75
C LEU A 2 -36.99 -24.46 20.83
N TYR A 3 -38.04 -23.66 21.01
CA TYR A 3 -38.24 -22.43 20.22
C TYR A 3 -37.11 -21.41 20.40
N LEU A 4 -36.54 -21.30 21.60
CA LEU A 4 -35.41 -20.40 21.85
C LEU A 4 -34.16 -20.89 21.12
N LEU A 5 -33.89 -22.20 21.17
CA LEU A 5 -32.78 -22.81 20.44
C LEU A 5 -32.96 -22.68 18.91
N ALA A 6 -34.17 -22.90 18.41
CA ALA A 6 -34.48 -22.73 16.99
C ALA A 6 -34.32 -21.27 16.53
N LEU A 7 -34.74 -20.30 17.35
CA LEU A 7 -34.56 -18.88 17.06
C LEU A 7 -33.08 -18.52 16.97
N ILE A 8 -32.28 -18.95 17.96
CA ILE A 8 -30.83 -18.72 17.97
C ILE A 8 -30.20 -19.36 16.73
N GLY A 9 -30.55 -20.60 16.40
CA GLY A 9 -30.06 -21.29 15.20
C GLY A 9 -30.44 -20.60 13.89
N ALA A 10 -31.66 -20.07 13.79
CA ALA A 10 -32.11 -19.33 12.62
C ALA A 10 -31.34 -18.02 12.45
N VAL A 11 -31.12 -17.27 13.54
CA VAL A 11 -30.35 -16.02 13.52
C VAL A 11 -28.90 -16.28 13.15
N THR A 12 -28.26 -17.32 13.72
CA THR A 12 -26.86 -17.63 13.39
C THR A 12 -26.70 -18.01 11.92
N LEU A 13 -27.61 -18.83 11.37
CA LEU A 13 -27.60 -19.16 9.94
C LEU A 13 -27.80 -17.92 9.05
N ALA A 14 -28.74 -17.05 9.39
CA ALA A 14 -28.98 -15.81 8.66
C ALA A 14 -27.73 -14.91 8.65
N VAL A 15 -27.06 -14.76 9.80
CA VAL A 15 -25.81 -13.98 9.91
C VAL A 15 -24.69 -14.63 9.08
N LEU A 16 -24.57 -15.95 9.12
CA LEU A 16 -23.53 -16.67 8.37
C LEU A 16 -23.74 -16.54 6.86
N LEU A 17 -24.98 -16.70 6.40
CA LEU A 17 -25.38 -16.49 5.01
C LEU A 17 -25.11 -15.05 4.57
N TRP A 18 -25.46 -14.06 5.40
CA TRP A 18 -25.14 -12.65 5.12
C TRP A 18 -23.63 -12.39 5.07
N LYS A 19 -22.84 -13.02 5.95
CA LYS A 19 -21.39 -12.82 5.96
C LYS A 19 -20.69 -13.45 4.75
N ALA A 20 -21.19 -14.59 4.28
CA ALA A 20 -20.64 -15.32 3.15
C ALA A 20 -21.09 -14.76 1.79
N TYR A 21 -22.36 -14.38 1.68
CA TYR A 21 -22.98 -14.00 0.40
C TYR A 21 -23.46 -12.54 0.37
N GLY A 22 -23.37 -11.82 1.47
CA GLY A 22 -23.78 -10.42 1.53
C GLY A 22 -22.88 -9.53 0.68
N PRO A 23 -23.36 -8.31 0.38
CA PRO A 23 -22.63 -7.37 -0.45
C PRO A 23 -21.21 -7.14 0.08
N THR A 24 -20.23 -7.69 -0.62
CA THR A 24 -18.83 -7.33 -0.40
C THR A 24 -18.66 -5.93 -0.94
N SER A 25 -18.59 -4.95 -0.02
CA SER A 25 -18.08 -3.62 -0.35
C SER A 25 -16.58 -3.75 -0.56
N ARG A 26 -16.18 -4.27 -1.73
CA ARG A 26 -14.81 -4.06 -2.20
C ARG A 26 -14.68 -2.55 -2.35
N PRO A 27 -13.71 -1.90 -1.67
CA PRO A 27 -13.44 -0.51 -1.97
C PRO A 27 -13.20 -0.42 -3.48
N PRO A 28 -13.71 0.62 -4.17
CA PRO A 28 -13.40 0.81 -5.57
C PRO A 28 -11.89 0.68 -5.73
N SER A 29 -11.44 -0.02 -6.77
CA SER A 29 -10.01 -0.11 -7.09
C SER A 29 -9.47 1.30 -6.97
N ARG A 30 -8.57 1.53 -6.01
CA ARG A 30 -8.00 2.87 -5.83
C ARG A 30 -7.47 3.27 -7.19
N VAL A 31 -8.01 4.36 -7.73
CA VAL A 31 -7.46 4.99 -8.93
C VAL A 31 -6.09 5.46 -8.48
N MET A 32 -5.10 4.62 -8.72
CA MET A 32 -3.70 4.92 -8.46
C MET A 32 -3.36 6.06 -9.40
N GLY A 33 -3.02 7.22 -8.84
CA GLY A 33 -2.56 8.34 -9.66
C GLY A 33 -1.30 7.92 -10.42
N PRO A 34 -0.99 8.56 -11.56
CA PRO A 34 0.28 8.30 -12.27
C PRO A 34 1.52 8.42 -11.38
N ASP A 35 1.45 9.23 -10.31
CA ASP A 35 2.55 9.47 -9.37
C ASP A 35 2.66 8.39 -8.27
N ASP A 36 1.62 7.57 -8.08
CA ASP A 36 1.58 6.48 -7.09
C ASP A 36 2.02 5.13 -7.69
N ASP A 37 2.44 5.13 -8.95
CA ASP A 37 2.97 3.93 -9.59
C ASP A 37 4.40 3.62 -9.06
N PRO A 38 4.75 2.33 -8.92
CA PRO A 38 6.03 1.94 -8.33
C PRO A 38 7.22 2.39 -9.20
N ASP A 39 7.01 2.57 -10.51
CA ASP A 39 8.05 2.97 -11.46
C ASP A 39 8.43 4.46 -11.31
N PHE A 40 7.46 5.32 -11.02
CA PHE A 40 7.63 6.75 -10.76
C PHE A 40 8.39 6.97 -9.47
N LEU A 41 7.96 6.29 -8.39
CA LEU A 41 8.65 6.34 -7.10
C LEU A 41 10.12 5.88 -7.23
N TRP A 42 10.36 4.83 -8.02
CA TRP A 42 11.72 4.35 -8.30
C TRP A 42 12.56 5.40 -9.06
N LYS A 43 11.98 6.08 -10.05
CA LYS A 43 12.68 7.15 -10.80
C LYS A 43 13.03 8.34 -9.90
N VAL A 44 12.10 8.77 -9.04
CA VAL A 44 12.31 9.87 -8.09
C VAL A 44 13.39 9.50 -7.08
N ASP A 45 13.32 8.31 -6.50
CA ASP A 45 14.31 7.84 -5.52
C ASP A 45 15.72 7.80 -6.12
N ARG A 46 15.84 7.28 -7.36
CA ARG A 46 17.12 7.25 -8.08
C ARG A 46 17.70 8.64 -8.33
N GLU A 47 16.86 9.61 -8.71
CA GLU A 47 17.29 10.98 -8.95
C GLU A 47 17.73 11.68 -7.65
N VAL A 48 17.00 11.46 -6.55
CA VAL A 48 17.36 11.98 -5.21
C VAL A 48 18.70 11.42 -4.74
N HIS A 49 18.90 10.10 -4.89
CA HIS A 49 20.17 9.45 -4.55
C HIS A 49 21.32 10.00 -5.37
N ARG A 50 21.14 10.19 -6.68
CA ARG A 50 22.18 10.74 -7.57
C ARG A 50 22.61 12.15 -7.17
N ARG A 51 21.66 13.01 -6.81
CA ARG A 51 21.96 14.39 -6.34
C ARG A 51 22.72 14.39 -5.03
N ARG A 52 22.36 13.50 -4.10
CA ARG A 52 23.07 13.37 -2.81
C ARG A 52 24.49 12.80 -2.98
N SER A 53 24.70 11.87 -3.91
CA SER A 53 26.01 11.27 -4.15
C SER A 53 26.95 12.13 -4.99
N GLY A 54 26.42 13.03 -5.83
CA GLY A 54 27.21 13.94 -6.68
C GLY A 54 27.81 15.15 -5.95
N ASP A 55 27.42 15.39 -4.71
CA ASP A 55 27.87 16.54 -3.89
C ASP A 55 29.05 16.20 -2.97
N GLY A 56 29.75 15.08 -3.22
CA GLY A 56 30.83 14.56 -2.37
C GLY A 56 32.18 14.33 -3.06
N THR A 57 32.32 14.65 -4.34
CA THR A 57 33.56 14.36 -5.12
C THR A 57 33.98 15.56 -5.96
N GLY A 58 34.14 16.71 -5.32
CA GLY A 58 34.57 17.96 -5.97
C GLY A 58 35.83 18.61 -5.41
N GLU A 59 36.43 18.12 -4.32
CA GLU A 59 37.49 18.89 -3.63
C GLU A 59 38.60 17.98 -3.04
N SER A 60 39.50 17.46 -3.88
CA SER A 60 40.78 16.91 -3.39
C SER A 60 41.97 16.92 -4.35
N ASP A 61 41.82 17.34 -5.62
CA ASP A 61 42.87 17.18 -6.64
C ASP A 61 43.59 18.49 -7.03
N GLN A 62 43.57 19.53 -6.19
CA GLN A 62 44.21 20.82 -6.49
C GLN A 62 45.15 21.31 -5.38
N GLU A 63 45.99 20.43 -4.81
CA GLU A 63 47.07 20.89 -3.91
C GLU A 63 48.22 19.86 -3.81
N ARG A 64 48.82 19.48 -4.94
CA ARG A 64 50.09 18.70 -4.92
C ARG A 64 50.87 18.81 -6.23
N GLY A 65 51.29 20.03 -6.55
CA GLY A 65 52.22 20.27 -7.63
C GLY A 65 52.90 21.61 -7.42
N ASP A 66 53.91 21.63 -6.54
CA ASP A 66 55.01 22.59 -6.47
C ASP A 66 56.22 21.92 -5.79
#